data_AF-A0A351SN42-F1
#
_entry.id   AF-A0A351SN42-F1
#
_cell.length_a   1.000
_cell.length_b   1.000
_cell.length_c   1.000
_cell.angle_alpha   90.00
_cell.angle_beta   90.00
_cell.angle_gamma   90.00
#
_symmetry.space_group_name_H-M   'P 1'
#
loop_
_entity.id
_entity.type
_entity.pdbx_description
1 polymer ?
#
loop_
_entity_poly.entity_id
_entity_poly.type
_entity_poly.pdbx_seq_one_letter_code
_entity_poly.pdbx_strand_id
1 'polypeptide(L)'
;MEELKNRWLELRSLYESHGFKIKFLGGETADLPQQIWSSVFDMTVTSFTRASRIIKGDVVPGDKIWGLSSTGCAVWEQVDNSGLMSKGLTLARTALVSREYNSISPRLRQPADFYRGHFLLDTRPEILQGLSISETLMSPTRQWAIVIKKLLDRLRMWGLLHLVHGISINTGGGATKIRHIGQGGIVYYKEMPLPAPIFQLIQQESGENWKYMFETFNCGIGIDIVGKNDSLLEMILMEVASDCGIDCHTLGECLPHANPQENRVVLNTLDGNFVY
;
A
#
# COMPACT_ATOMS: atom_id res chain seq x y z
N MET A 1 10.87 -7.41 -22.73
CA MET A 1 10.22 -6.22 -23.32
C MET A 1 8.81 -6.52 -23.83
N GLU A 2 8.60 -7.53 -24.67
CA GLU A 2 7.24 -7.84 -25.17
C GLU A 2 6.24 -8.17 -24.04
N GLU A 3 6.65 -8.98 -23.05
CA GLU A 3 5.80 -9.28 -21.89
C GLU A 3 5.38 -8.00 -21.13
N LEU A 4 6.29 -7.05 -20.93
CA LEU A 4 5.99 -5.79 -20.24
C LEU A 4 5.01 -4.92 -21.02
N LYS A 5 5.16 -4.89 -22.35
CA LYS A 5 4.20 -4.22 -23.23
C LYS A 5 2.81 -4.87 -23.09
N ASN A 6 2.73 -6.20 -23.06
CA ASN A 6 1.47 -6.90 -22.85
C ASN A 6 0.86 -6.57 -21.47
N ARG A 7 1.65 -6.62 -20.40
CA ARG A 7 1.21 -6.23 -19.04
C ARG A 7 0.75 -4.78 -18.96
N TRP A 8 1.40 -3.87 -19.67
CA TRP A 8 0.95 -2.48 -19.76
C TRP A 8 -0.40 -2.36 -20.46
N LEU A 9 -0.60 -3.09 -21.56
CA LEU A 9 -1.89 -3.09 -22.28
C LEU A 9 -3.02 -3.69 -21.42
N GLU A 10 -2.74 -4.78 -20.69
CA GLU A 10 -3.67 -5.37 -19.72
C GLU A 10 -4.05 -4.36 -18.63
N LEU A 11 -3.05 -3.70 -18.03
CA LEU A 11 -3.26 -2.69 -16.99
C LEU A 11 -4.08 -1.51 -17.52
N ARG A 12 -3.74 -1.01 -18.71
CA ARG A 12 -4.50 0.08 -19.35
C ARG A 12 -5.95 -0.33 -19.60
N SER A 13 -6.17 -1.53 -20.14
CA SER A 13 -7.52 -2.04 -20.40
C SER A 13 -8.33 -2.19 -19.12
N LEU A 14 -7.70 -2.66 -18.03
CA LEU A 14 -8.31 -2.74 -16.70
C LEU A 14 -8.74 -1.35 -16.20
N TYR A 15 -7.90 -0.34 -16.34
CA TYR A 15 -8.27 1.01 -15.93
C TYR A 15 -9.37 1.61 -16.83
N GLU A 16 -9.29 1.42 -18.15
CA GLU A 16 -10.31 1.90 -19.09
C GLU A 16 -11.68 1.25 -18.82
N SER A 17 -11.72 -0.05 -18.49
CA SER A 17 -12.98 -0.73 -18.11
C SER A 17 -13.59 -0.19 -16.81
N HIS A 18 -12.77 0.40 -15.94
CA HIS A 18 -13.21 1.11 -14.73
C HIS A 18 -13.44 2.62 -14.96
N GLY A 19 -13.51 3.06 -16.22
CA GLY A 19 -13.88 4.41 -16.60
C GLY A 19 -12.75 5.44 -16.46
N PHE A 20 -11.50 5.00 -16.34
CA PHE A 20 -10.35 5.90 -16.45
C PHE A 20 -10.09 6.26 -17.91
N LYS A 21 -9.82 7.53 -18.16
CA LYS A 21 -9.43 8.02 -19.49
C LYS A 21 -7.92 8.15 -19.53
N ILE A 22 -7.23 7.07 -19.90
CA ILE A 22 -5.77 7.03 -19.99
C ILE A 22 -5.34 7.23 -21.43
N LYS A 23 -4.45 8.19 -21.66
CA LYS A 23 -3.78 8.38 -22.95
C LYS A 23 -2.30 8.04 -22.77
N PHE A 24 -1.84 7.01 -23.48
CA PHE A 24 -0.41 6.71 -23.56
C PHE A 24 0.27 7.74 -24.46
N LEU A 25 1.26 8.46 -23.93
CA LEU A 25 1.97 9.53 -24.64
C LEU A 25 3.30 9.06 -25.24
N GLY A 26 3.61 7.77 -25.13
CA GLY A 26 4.91 7.20 -25.48
C GLY A 26 5.76 6.91 -24.24
N GLY A 27 7.04 6.69 -24.47
CA GLY A 27 8.04 6.39 -23.46
C GLY A 27 9.42 6.26 -24.11
N GLU A 28 10.43 6.00 -23.30
CA GLU A 28 11.81 5.81 -23.73
C GLU A 28 12.30 4.42 -23.29
N THR A 29 13.17 3.81 -24.08
CA THR A 29 13.83 2.55 -23.74
C THR A 29 15.31 2.69 -24.00
N ALA A 30 16.14 2.41 -23.00
CA ALA A 30 17.58 2.58 -23.12
C ALA A 30 18.32 1.31 -22.66
N ASP A 31 19.29 0.88 -23.47
CA ASP A 31 20.24 -0.18 -23.10
C ASP A 31 21.42 0.45 -22.37
N LEU A 32 21.39 0.39 -21.03
CA LEU A 32 22.37 1.03 -20.16
C LEU A 32 23.14 0.01 -19.31
N PRO A 33 23.86 -0.97 -19.91
CA PRO A 33 24.46 -2.09 -19.17
C PRO A 33 25.55 -1.68 -18.17
N GLN A 34 26.12 -0.47 -18.31
CA GLN A 34 27.09 0.08 -17.36
C GLN A 34 26.44 0.72 -16.13
N GLN A 35 25.15 1.07 -16.20
CA GLN A 35 24.41 1.76 -15.14
C GLN A 35 23.33 0.86 -14.51
N ILE A 36 22.68 0.01 -15.30
CA ILE A 36 21.58 -0.86 -14.89
C ILE A 36 22.01 -2.32 -14.99
N TRP A 37 22.00 -3.03 -13.86
CA TRP A 37 22.48 -4.42 -13.78
C TRP A 37 21.47 -5.47 -14.24
N SER A 38 20.18 -5.13 -14.24
CA SER A 38 19.12 -5.99 -14.73
C SER A 38 18.14 -5.15 -15.56
N SER A 39 17.10 -4.62 -14.93
CA SER A 39 16.13 -3.75 -15.58
C SER A 39 15.50 -2.82 -14.56
N VAL A 40 15.11 -1.63 -15.00
CA VAL A 40 14.34 -0.66 -14.23
C VAL A 40 13.17 -0.20 -15.08
N PHE A 41 12.01 -0.03 -14.44
CA PHE A 41 10.79 0.38 -15.09
C PHE A 41 10.17 1.52 -14.30
N ASP A 42 10.12 2.69 -14.94
CA ASP A 42 9.55 3.89 -14.37
C ASP A 42 8.36 4.35 -15.21
N MET A 43 7.33 4.84 -14.54
CA MET A 43 6.15 5.42 -15.17
C MET A 43 5.90 6.80 -14.59
N THR A 44 5.69 7.77 -15.49
CA THR A 44 5.30 9.13 -15.12
C THR A 44 3.87 9.38 -15.59
N VAL A 45 3.04 9.93 -14.71
CA VAL A 45 1.63 10.22 -14.98
C VAL A 45 1.38 11.71 -14.79
N THR A 46 0.66 12.31 -15.73
CA THR A 46 0.15 13.69 -15.61
C THR A 46 -1.37 13.65 -15.66
N SER A 47 -2.02 14.38 -14.74
CA SER A 47 -3.47 14.50 -14.68
C SER A 47 -3.87 15.93 -14.32
N PHE A 48 -5.08 16.32 -14.71
CA PHE A 48 -5.64 17.64 -14.43
C PHE A 48 -7.03 17.50 -13.83
N THR A 49 -7.32 18.30 -12.81
CA THR A 49 -8.64 18.39 -12.21
C THR A 49 -8.93 19.83 -11.80
N ARG A 50 -10.20 20.16 -11.57
CA ARG A 50 -10.56 21.46 -11.00
C ARG A 50 -10.10 21.51 -9.55
N ALA A 51 -9.58 22.65 -9.11
CA ALA A 51 -9.14 22.85 -7.72
C ALA A 51 -10.24 22.54 -6.70
N SER A 52 -11.50 22.82 -7.04
CA SER A 52 -12.68 22.52 -6.21
C SER A 52 -12.99 21.02 -6.06
N ARG A 53 -12.33 20.14 -6.81
CA ARG A 53 -12.51 18.67 -6.74
C ARG A 53 -11.35 17.97 -6.03
N ILE A 54 -10.35 18.72 -5.58
CA ILE A 54 -9.20 18.18 -4.85
C ILE A 54 -9.64 17.89 -3.42
N ILE A 55 -9.38 16.66 -2.95
CA ILE A 55 -9.44 16.31 -1.53
C ILE A 55 -8.15 16.83 -0.91
N LYS A 56 -8.24 17.89 -0.11
CA LYS A 56 -7.06 18.64 0.35
C LYS A 56 -6.43 18.07 1.62
N GLY A 57 -7.10 17.14 2.30
CA GLY A 57 -6.72 16.77 3.66
C GLY A 57 -7.34 17.71 4.69
N ASP A 58 -8.62 18.06 4.58
CA ASP A 58 -9.31 18.97 5.52
C ASP A 58 -9.74 18.20 6.80
N VAL A 59 -8.81 17.42 7.36
CA VAL A 59 -9.05 16.54 8.52
C VAL A 59 -9.28 17.35 9.78
N VAL A 60 -10.25 16.93 10.59
CA VAL A 60 -10.62 17.58 11.85
C VAL A 60 -10.72 16.57 12.99
N PRO A 61 -10.56 17.01 14.26
CA PRO A 61 -10.87 16.15 15.40
C PRO A 61 -12.31 15.62 15.34
N GLY A 62 -12.48 14.33 15.63
CA GLY A 62 -13.74 13.60 15.53
C GLY A 62 -13.95 12.85 14.22
N ASP A 63 -13.09 13.05 13.22
CA ASP A 63 -13.08 12.21 12.01
C ASP A 63 -12.77 10.75 12.33
N LYS A 64 -13.35 9.84 11.58
CA LYS A 64 -13.06 8.40 11.63
C LYS A 64 -12.03 8.02 10.57
N ILE A 65 -11.31 6.94 10.86
CA ILE A 65 -10.28 6.35 10.00
C ILE A 65 -10.73 4.94 9.63
N TRP A 66 -10.86 4.68 8.33
CA TRP A 66 -11.10 3.35 7.78
C TRP A 66 -9.87 2.90 6.99
N GLY A 67 -9.50 1.63 7.10
CA GLY A 67 -8.39 1.02 6.39
C GLY A 67 -8.87 -0.06 5.44
N LEU A 68 -8.43 -0.05 4.18
CA LEU A 68 -8.68 -1.17 3.28
C LEU A 68 -7.48 -2.11 3.22
N SER A 69 -7.76 -3.40 3.31
CA SER A 69 -6.74 -4.44 3.39
C SER A 69 -5.87 -4.48 2.13
N SER A 70 -4.55 -4.59 2.29
CA SER A 70 -3.61 -4.82 1.18
C SER A 70 -3.57 -6.27 0.71
N THR A 71 -4.12 -7.22 1.48
CA THR A 71 -4.07 -8.66 1.19
C THR A 71 -5.36 -9.21 0.58
N GLY A 72 -5.38 -10.50 0.28
CA GLY A 72 -6.53 -11.20 -0.32
C GLY A 72 -6.55 -11.02 -1.82
N CYS A 73 -7.70 -11.25 -2.46
CA CYS A 73 -7.85 -11.18 -3.91
C CYS A 73 -8.98 -10.25 -4.30
N ALA A 74 -8.65 -9.06 -4.79
CA ALA A 74 -9.63 -8.13 -5.34
C ALA A 74 -10.24 -8.71 -6.63
N VAL A 75 -11.42 -8.22 -7.02
CA VAL A 75 -12.17 -8.75 -8.18
C VAL A 75 -11.45 -8.68 -9.54
N TRP A 76 -10.36 -7.91 -9.64
CA TRP A 76 -9.50 -7.85 -10.84
C TRP A 76 -8.16 -8.58 -10.68
N GLU A 77 -7.88 -9.12 -9.49
CA GLU A 77 -6.69 -9.92 -9.21
C GLU A 77 -6.95 -11.39 -9.59
N GLN A 78 -5.93 -12.10 -10.06
CA GLN A 78 -6.05 -13.50 -10.50
C GLN A 78 -5.61 -14.50 -9.42
N VAL A 79 -4.84 -14.02 -8.45
CA VAL A 79 -4.24 -14.80 -7.36
C VAL A 79 -4.24 -13.94 -6.11
N ASP A 80 -4.14 -14.59 -4.95
CA ASP A 80 -4.05 -13.89 -3.67
C ASP A 80 -2.84 -12.95 -3.64
N ASN A 81 -3.09 -11.74 -3.15
CA ASN A 81 -2.10 -10.71 -2.95
C ASN A 81 -1.53 -10.81 -1.54
N SER A 82 -0.20 -10.90 -1.42
CA SER A 82 0.47 -10.91 -0.11
C SER A 82 0.34 -9.58 0.64
N GLY A 83 -0.02 -8.49 -0.05
CA GLY A 83 -0.11 -7.15 0.49
C GLY A 83 1.21 -6.41 0.66
N LEU A 84 2.34 -6.99 0.23
CA LEU A 84 3.66 -6.36 0.32
C LEU A 84 3.75 -5.00 -0.40
N MET A 85 3.03 -4.85 -1.51
CA MET A 85 3.13 -3.69 -2.41
C MET A 85 4.58 -3.50 -2.91
N SER A 86 5.08 -2.25 -2.99
CA SER A 86 6.38 -1.93 -3.60
C SER A 86 7.38 -1.27 -2.63
N LYS A 87 7.16 -1.35 -1.32
CA LYS A 87 8.01 -0.71 -0.30
C LYS A 87 8.58 -1.74 0.67
N GLY A 88 9.81 -1.48 1.15
CA GLY A 88 10.57 -2.39 2.01
C GLY A 88 11.07 -3.66 1.32
N LEU A 89 10.98 -3.76 -0.02
CA LEU A 89 11.46 -4.91 -0.81
C LEU A 89 12.94 -5.21 -0.59
N THR A 90 13.79 -4.20 -0.34
CA THR A 90 15.20 -4.44 -0.02
C THR A 90 15.32 -5.27 1.25
N LEU A 91 14.69 -4.83 2.35
CA LEU A 91 14.71 -5.56 3.63
C LEU A 91 14.09 -6.95 3.49
N ALA A 92 12.90 -7.04 2.87
CA ALA A 92 12.21 -8.31 2.66
C ALA A 92 13.09 -9.32 1.91
N ARG A 93 13.75 -8.89 0.84
CA ARG A 93 14.68 -9.74 0.08
C ARG A 93 15.90 -10.12 0.91
N THR A 94 16.53 -9.16 1.58
CA THR A 94 17.74 -9.44 2.36
C THR A 94 17.46 -10.40 3.51
N ALA A 95 16.30 -10.26 4.18
CA ALA A 95 15.95 -11.06 5.36
C ALA A 95 15.43 -12.46 5.00
N LEU A 96 14.65 -12.61 3.93
CA LEU A 96 13.98 -13.88 3.62
C LEU A 96 14.79 -14.79 2.70
N VAL A 97 15.41 -14.23 1.66
CA VAL A 97 15.98 -15.03 0.57
C VAL A 97 17.31 -15.68 0.99
N SER A 98 17.50 -16.94 0.60
CA SER A 98 18.67 -17.75 0.92
C SER A 98 19.99 -17.11 0.49
N ARG A 99 21.00 -17.21 1.36
CA ARG A 99 22.39 -16.81 1.09
C ARG A 99 22.99 -17.47 -0.14
N GLU A 100 22.50 -18.64 -0.52
CA GLU A 100 22.99 -19.39 -1.69
C GLU A 100 22.86 -18.57 -2.99
N TYR A 101 21.83 -17.71 -3.09
CA TYR A 101 21.61 -16.85 -4.25
C TYR A 101 22.68 -15.76 -4.43
N ASN A 102 23.47 -15.45 -3.40
CA ASN A 102 24.63 -14.54 -3.55
C ASN A 102 25.70 -15.13 -4.49
N SER A 103 25.81 -16.46 -4.56
CA SER A 103 26.76 -17.16 -5.46
C SER A 103 26.23 -17.33 -6.89
N ILE A 104 24.91 -17.40 -7.05
CA ILE A 104 24.23 -17.69 -8.33
C ILE A 104 23.97 -16.40 -9.13
N SER A 105 23.89 -15.26 -8.45
CA SER A 105 23.51 -13.98 -9.06
C SER A 105 24.64 -12.92 -9.06
N PRO A 106 25.89 -13.22 -9.47
CA PRO A 106 26.99 -12.24 -9.49
C PRO A 106 26.77 -11.08 -10.48
N ARG A 107 25.77 -11.19 -11.37
CA ARG A 107 25.38 -10.12 -12.30
C ARG A 107 24.63 -8.97 -11.61
N LEU A 108 23.97 -9.23 -10.50
CA LEU A 108 23.41 -8.19 -9.64
C LEU A 108 24.58 -7.72 -8.76
N ARG A 109 25.15 -6.54 -9.05
CA ARG A 109 26.32 -5.98 -8.33
C ARG A 109 25.92 -5.54 -6.90
N GLN A 110 25.55 -6.50 -6.08
CA GLN A 110 25.16 -6.36 -4.69
C GLN A 110 26.36 -6.69 -3.78
N PRO A 111 26.36 -6.22 -2.51
CA PRO A 111 27.28 -6.73 -1.52
C PRO A 111 27.26 -8.27 -1.49
N ALA A 112 28.41 -8.90 -1.25
CA ALA A 112 28.53 -10.36 -1.26
C ALA A 112 27.61 -11.05 -0.22
N ASP A 113 27.16 -10.31 0.79
CA ASP A 113 26.30 -10.76 1.89
C ASP A 113 24.88 -10.17 1.81
N PHE A 114 24.40 -9.78 0.62
CA PHE A 114 23.10 -9.10 0.48
C PHE A 114 21.93 -9.99 0.93
N TYR A 115 21.79 -11.20 0.37
CA TYR A 115 20.81 -12.17 0.86
C TYR A 115 21.35 -12.81 2.14
N ARG A 116 20.58 -12.77 3.22
CA ARG A 116 20.99 -13.22 4.57
C ARG A 116 20.06 -14.27 5.16
N GLY A 117 18.88 -14.41 4.58
CA GLY A 117 17.87 -15.40 4.95
C GLY A 117 18.25 -16.81 4.52
N HIS A 118 17.24 -17.68 4.59
CA HIS A 118 17.41 -19.12 4.41
C HIS A 118 16.38 -19.76 3.49
N PHE A 119 15.37 -19.02 3.03
CA PHE A 119 14.34 -19.58 2.15
C PHE A 119 14.77 -19.60 0.69
N LEU A 120 14.54 -20.74 0.01
CA LEU A 120 14.57 -20.78 -1.44
C LEU A 120 13.34 -20.07 -2.02
N LEU A 121 13.43 -19.57 -3.25
CA LEU A 121 12.37 -18.76 -3.86
C LEU A 121 11.03 -19.50 -4.04
N ASP A 122 11.08 -20.82 -4.20
CA ASP A 122 9.93 -21.71 -4.33
C ASP A 122 9.46 -22.28 -2.99
N THR A 123 10.16 -22.00 -1.88
CA THR A 123 9.74 -22.42 -0.55
C THR A 123 8.39 -21.79 -0.21
N ARG A 124 7.48 -22.59 0.36
CA ARG A 124 6.14 -22.18 0.81
C ARG A 124 6.04 -22.31 2.34
N PRO A 125 6.54 -21.34 3.12
CA PRO A 125 6.37 -21.34 4.57
C PRO A 125 4.89 -21.42 4.96
N GLU A 126 4.58 -22.17 6.02
CA GLU A 126 3.19 -22.40 6.47
C GLU A 126 2.44 -21.08 6.72
N ILE A 127 3.12 -20.10 7.31
CA ILE A 127 2.54 -18.78 7.60
C ILE A 127 2.01 -18.07 6.34
N LEU A 128 2.59 -18.32 5.16
CA LEU A 128 2.19 -17.70 3.90
C LEU A 128 1.00 -18.41 3.23
N GLN A 129 0.36 -19.37 3.92
CA GLN A 129 -0.91 -19.99 3.54
C GLN A 129 -0.91 -20.52 2.10
N GLY A 130 0.20 -21.14 1.73
CA GLY A 130 0.37 -21.76 0.42
C GLY A 130 1.05 -20.88 -0.62
N LEU A 131 1.34 -19.60 -0.39
CA LEU A 131 2.20 -18.81 -1.28
C LEU A 131 3.69 -19.13 -1.07
N SER A 132 4.47 -19.12 -2.14
CA SER A 132 5.92 -19.21 -2.08
C SER A 132 6.56 -17.85 -1.78
N ILE A 133 7.84 -17.84 -1.40
CA ILE A 133 8.61 -16.60 -1.20
C ILE A 133 8.59 -15.74 -2.47
N SER A 134 8.79 -16.32 -3.64
CA SER A 134 8.78 -15.58 -4.90
C SER A 134 7.42 -14.99 -5.22
N GLU A 135 6.33 -15.76 -5.14
CA GLU A 135 4.95 -15.27 -5.35
C GLU A 135 4.61 -14.14 -4.37
N THR A 136 5.04 -14.28 -3.12
CA THR A 136 4.81 -13.30 -2.07
C THR A 136 5.57 -11.99 -2.28
N LEU A 137 6.87 -12.07 -2.60
CA LEU A 137 7.72 -10.90 -2.88
C LEU A 137 7.34 -10.20 -4.19
N MET A 138 6.82 -10.95 -5.15
CA MET A 138 6.40 -10.46 -6.47
C MET A 138 4.91 -10.13 -6.56
N SER A 139 4.17 -10.24 -5.45
CA SER A 139 2.74 -9.90 -5.40
C SER A 139 2.53 -8.47 -5.92
N PRO A 140 1.78 -8.27 -7.03
CA PRO A 140 1.65 -6.95 -7.63
C PRO A 140 1.00 -5.95 -6.67
N THR A 141 1.43 -4.69 -6.72
CA THR A 141 0.74 -3.65 -5.95
C THR A 141 -0.72 -3.54 -6.40
N ARG A 142 -1.66 -3.68 -5.46
CA ARG A 142 -3.10 -3.55 -5.71
C ARG A 142 -3.44 -2.21 -6.35
N GLN A 143 -4.42 -2.20 -7.24
CA GLN A 143 -4.82 -1.02 -8.02
C GLN A 143 -5.76 -0.09 -7.23
N TRP A 144 -5.21 0.62 -6.24
CA TRP A 144 -5.95 1.51 -5.34
C TRP A 144 -6.74 2.62 -6.04
N ALA A 145 -6.27 3.08 -7.20
CA ALA A 145 -6.97 4.09 -7.98
C ALA A 145 -8.41 3.65 -8.31
N ILE A 146 -8.62 2.37 -8.65
CA ILE A 146 -9.93 1.81 -8.99
C ILE A 146 -10.90 1.93 -7.81
N VAL A 147 -10.44 1.54 -6.62
CA VAL A 147 -11.21 1.62 -5.37
C VAL A 147 -11.56 3.08 -5.05
N ILE A 148 -10.56 3.97 -5.10
CA ILE A 148 -10.75 5.40 -4.85
C ILE A 148 -11.75 5.98 -5.84
N LYS A 149 -11.65 5.67 -7.13
CA LYS A 149 -12.59 6.15 -8.14
C LYS A 149 -14.02 5.70 -7.84
N LYS A 150 -14.23 4.41 -7.55
CA LYS A 150 -15.55 3.87 -7.19
C LYS A 150 -16.14 4.60 -5.97
N LEU A 151 -15.35 4.79 -4.92
CA LEU A 151 -15.73 5.57 -3.75
C LEU A 151 -16.14 6.99 -4.10
N LEU A 152 -15.27 7.73 -4.81
CA LEU A 152 -15.52 9.13 -5.13
C LEU A 152 -16.70 9.31 -6.08
N ASP A 153 -16.91 8.39 -7.03
CA ASP A 153 -18.06 8.44 -7.94
C ASP A 153 -19.37 8.20 -7.18
N ARG A 154 -19.41 7.19 -6.29
CA ARG A 154 -20.57 6.91 -5.44
C ARG A 154 -20.86 8.09 -4.52
N LEU A 155 -19.87 8.64 -3.82
CA LEU A 155 -20.07 9.84 -2.99
C LEU A 155 -20.56 11.05 -3.80
N ARG A 156 -20.08 11.25 -5.03
CA ARG A 156 -20.58 12.33 -5.91
C ARG A 156 -22.04 12.14 -6.28
N MET A 157 -22.45 10.92 -6.62
CA MET A 157 -23.85 10.62 -6.97
C MET A 157 -24.82 10.99 -5.83
N TRP A 158 -24.39 10.82 -4.59
CA TRP A 158 -25.20 11.09 -3.39
C TRP A 158 -24.98 12.50 -2.80
N GLY A 159 -24.08 13.31 -3.38
CA GLY A 159 -23.77 14.65 -2.85
C GLY A 159 -22.92 14.66 -1.56
N LEU A 160 -22.26 13.54 -1.25
CA LEU A 160 -21.57 13.28 0.02
C LEU A 160 -20.04 13.39 -0.06
N LEU A 161 -19.51 13.91 -1.18
CA LEU A 161 -18.07 14.02 -1.37
C LEU A 161 -17.38 14.82 -0.24
N HIS A 162 -18.08 15.76 0.36
CA HIS A 162 -17.61 16.60 1.46
C HIS A 162 -17.38 15.82 2.77
N LEU A 163 -17.87 14.58 2.90
CA LEU A 163 -17.65 13.74 4.08
C LEU A 163 -16.25 13.12 4.11
N VAL A 164 -15.57 13.01 2.95
CA VAL A 164 -14.19 12.50 2.90
C VAL A 164 -13.23 13.67 3.01
N HIS A 165 -12.46 13.67 4.10
CA HIS A 165 -11.51 14.73 4.40
C HIS A 165 -10.10 14.40 3.94
N GLY A 166 -9.71 13.12 3.91
CA GLY A 166 -8.36 12.69 3.51
C GLY A 166 -8.28 11.25 3.01
N ILE A 167 -7.25 10.96 2.22
CA ILE A 167 -6.93 9.61 1.71
C ILE A 167 -5.40 9.43 1.74
N SER A 168 -4.88 8.43 2.44
CA SER A 168 -3.46 8.06 2.50
C SER A 168 -3.24 6.69 1.89
N ILE A 169 -2.43 6.57 0.84
CA ILE A 169 -1.99 5.26 0.33
C ILE A 169 -0.68 4.89 1.04
N ASN A 170 -0.74 3.89 1.91
CA ASN A 170 0.31 3.50 2.86
C ASN A 170 1.51 2.85 2.15
N THR A 171 2.29 3.70 1.49
CA THR A 171 3.50 3.36 0.74
C THR A 171 4.74 3.68 1.58
N GLY A 172 5.58 4.64 1.17
CA GLY A 172 6.69 5.10 2.00
C GLY A 172 6.16 5.84 3.23
N GLY A 173 6.64 5.48 4.42
CA GLY A 173 6.04 5.84 5.71
C GLY A 173 5.06 4.79 6.24
N GLY A 174 4.79 3.72 5.48
CA GLY A 174 4.00 2.58 5.94
C GLY A 174 2.63 2.97 6.50
N ALA A 175 2.26 2.33 7.61
CA ALA A 175 1.03 2.58 8.35
C ALA A 175 0.98 3.96 9.05
N THR A 176 2.11 4.68 9.11
CA THR A 176 2.21 6.01 9.74
C THR A 176 2.13 7.17 8.75
N LYS A 177 2.09 6.87 7.44
CA LYS A 177 2.07 7.87 6.36
C LYS A 177 0.93 8.89 6.47
N ILE A 178 -0.20 8.48 7.04
CA ILE A 178 -1.36 9.33 7.29
C ILE A 178 -1.02 10.63 8.06
N ARG A 179 0.08 10.66 8.82
CA ARG A 179 0.61 11.86 9.49
C ARG A 179 0.82 13.07 8.55
N HIS A 180 0.99 12.83 7.25
CA HIS A 180 1.23 13.88 6.26
C HIS A 180 -0.06 14.46 5.66
N ILE A 181 -1.23 13.98 6.09
CA ILE A 181 -2.53 14.55 5.74
C ILE A 181 -2.93 15.59 6.78
N GLY A 182 -3.60 16.66 6.39
CA GLY A 182 -3.96 17.74 7.31
C GLY A 182 -2.93 18.86 7.38
N GLN A 183 -3.21 19.85 8.22
CA GLN A 183 -2.36 21.03 8.43
C GLN A 183 -1.62 21.02 9.77
N GLY A 184 -1.71 19.93 10.53
CA GLY A 184 -1.23 19.84 11.91
C GLY A 184 -2.38 19.77 12.93
N GLY A 185 -2.07 19.52 14.19
CA GLY A 185 -3.06 19.54 15.27
C GLY A 185 -3.90 18.27 15.40
N ILE A 186 -3.55 17.19 14.70
CA ILE A 186 -4.28 15.92 14.73
C ILE A 186 -3.42 14.79 15.30
N VAL A 187 -4.02 14.00 16.19
CA VAL A 187 -3.53 12.66 16.54
C VAL A 187 -4.38 11.64 15.78
N TYR A 188 -3.76 10.92 14.86
CA TYR A 188 -4.37 9.78 14.19
C TYR A 188 -4.24 8.56 15.09
N TYR A 189 -5.30 8.21 15.81
CA TYR A 189 -5.34 7.05 16.68
C TYR A 189 -5.94 5.86 15.93
N LYS A 190 -5.15 4.79 15.74
CA LYS A 190 -5.51 3.61 14.94
C LYS A 190 -5.36 2.35 15.77
N GLU A 191 -6.43 1.58 15.88
CA GLU A 191 -6.47 0.17 16.26
C GLU A 191 -6.12 -0.65 15.01
N MET A 192 -4.88 -1.13 14.94
CA MET A 192 -4.41 -1.89 13.78
C MET A 192 -4.82 -3.37 13.90
N PRO A 193 -5.27 -4.01 12.81
CA PRO A 193 -5.41 -5.45 12.79
C PRO A 193 -4.04 -6.13 12.94
N LEU A 194 -4.06 -7.44 13.19
CA LEU A 194 -2.85 -8.26 13.16
C LEU A 194 -2.13 -8.05 11.81
N PRO A 195 -0.82 -7.75 11.81
CA PRO A 195 -0.07 -7.57 10.57
C PRO A 195 -0.23 -8.77 9.63
N ALA A 196 -0.34 -8.53 8.33
CA ALA A 196 -0.47 -9.64 7.38
C ALA A 196 0.71 -10.62 7.44
N PRO A 197 0.52 -11.90 7.07
CA PRO A 197 1.52 -12.96 7.22
C PRO A 197 2.92 -12.65 6.71
N ILE A 198 3.05 -11.98 5.56
CA ILE A 198 4.35 -11.59 5.03
C ILE A 198 5.09 -10.61 5.94
N PHE A 199 4.39 -9.68 6.59
CA PHE A 199 5.03 -8.72 7.49
C PHE A 199 5.45 -9.39 8.80
N GLN A 200 4.67 -10.35 9.30
CA GLN A 200 5.08 -11.18 10.43
C GLN A 200 6.34 -11.99 10.09
N LEU A 201 6.37 -12.63 8.92
CA LEU A 201 7.54 -13.38 8.47
C LEU A 201 8.77 -12.48 8.29
N ILE A 202 8.63 -11.31 7.65
CA ILE A 202 9.73 -10.35 7.51
C ILE A 202 10.22 -9.90 8.89
N GLN A 203 9.32 -9.59 9.82
CA GLN A 203 9.68 -9.13 11.16
C GLN A 203 10.47 -10.22 11.90
N GLN A 204 9.98 -11.47 11.89
CA GLN A 204 10.62 -12.61 12.51
C GLN A 204 12.03 -12.86 11.94
N GLU A 205 12.17 -12.86 10.62
CA GLU A 205 13.43 -13.20 9.95
C GLU A 205 14.46 -12.06 9.95
N SER A 206 13.99 -10.81 9.99
CA SER A 206 14.88 -9.65 10.07
C SER A 206 15.28 -9.29 11.51
N GLY A 207 14.45 -9.64 12.49
CA GLY A 207 14.60 -9.21 13.88
C GLY A 207 14.31 -7.71 14.10
N GLU A 208 13.71 -7.04 13.10
CA GLU A 208 13.37 -5.62 13.22
C GLU A 208 12.27 -5.40 14.27
N ASN A 209 12.30 -4.23 14.91
CA ASN A 209 11.24 -3.85 15.85
C ASN A 209 9.96 -3.51 15.09
N TRP A 210 8.80 -3.93 15.60
CA TRP A 210 7.48 -3.54 15.10
C TRP A 210 7.31 -2.04 14.87
N LYS A 211 7.93 -1.18 15.69
CA LYS A 211 7.93 0.26 15.46
C LYS A 211 8.49 0.62 14.07
N TYR A 212 9.63 0.02 13.71
CA TYR A 212 10.25 0.22 12.40
C TYR A 212 9.42 -0.43 11.28
N MET A 213 8.83 -1.61 11.55
CA MET A 213 7.97 -2.30 10.60
C MET A 213 6.77 -1.44 10.18
N PHE A 214 6.06 -0.82 11.12
CA PHE A 214 4.90 0.04 10.81
C PHE A 214 5.29 1.36 10.11
N GLU A 215 6.49 1.88 10.33
CA GLU A 215 7.00 3.07 9.62
C GLU A 215 7.47 2.73 8.19
N THR A 216 7.84 1.48 7.95
CA THR A 216 8.37 1.04 6.65
C THR A 216 7.31 0.41 5.75
N PHE A 217 6.41 -0.39 6.34
CA PHE A 217 5.43 -1.22 5.65
C PHE A 217 3.99 -0.84 5.98
N ASN A 218 3.09 -1.21 5.08
CA ASN A 218 1.65 -1.01 5.27
C ASN A 218 1.04 -1.96 6.33
N CYS A 219 1.75 -3.03 6.68
CA CYS A 219 1.37 -4.03 7.69
C CYS A 219 -0.07 -4.58 7.53
N GLY A 220 -0.56 -4.67 6.29
CA GLY A 220 -1.90 -5.20 5.99
C GLY A 220 -2.93 -4.13 5.63
N ILE A 221 -2.67 -2.84 5.87
CA ILE A 221 -3.58 -1.75 5.50
C ILE A 221 -2.98 -0.92 4.37
N GLY A 222 -3.43 -1.15 3.13
CA GLY A 222 -2.86 -0.48 1.96
C GLY A 222 -3.29 0.97 1.77
N ILE A 223 -4.46 1.35 2.28
CA ILE A 223 -4.99 2.72 2.19
C ILE A 223 -5.79 3.06 3.44
N ASP A 224 -5.56 4.26 3.98
CA ASP A 224 -6.41 4.88 5.00
C ASP A 224 -7.35 5.91 4.33
N ILE A 225 -8.63 5.87 4.67
CA ILE A 225 -9.63 6.88 4.35
C ILE A 225 -10.02 7.59 5.63
N VAL A 226 -9.96 8.93 5.62
CA VAL A 226 -10.32 9.79 6.75
C VAL A 226 -11.53 10.63 6.38
N GLY A 227 -12.53 10.65 7.24
CA GLY A 227 -13.72 11.44 6.99
C GLY A 227 -14.60 11.59 8.21
N LYS A 228 -15.67 12.38 8.03
CA LYS A 228 -16.64 12.66 9.09
C LYS A 228 -17.19 11.36 9.70
N ASN A 229 -17.38 11.35 11.01
CA ASN A 229 -18.13 10.30 11.69
C ASN A 229 -19.60 10.31 11.23
N ASP A 230 -19.89 9.56 10.18
CA ASP A 230 -21.16 9.52 9.47
C ASP A 230 -21.43 8.09 8.99
N SER A 231 -22.59 7.54 9.36
CA SER A 231 -22.94 6.15 9.08
C SER A 231 -23.14 5.87 7.59
N LEU A 232 -23.51 6.88 6.80
CA LEU A 232 -23.69 6.73 5.36
C LEU A 232 -22.34 6.69 4.64
N LEU A 233 -21.35 7.47 5.09
CA LEU A 233 -19.98 7.35 4.60
C LEU A 233 -19.41 5.96 4.89
N GLU A 234 -19.56 5.47 6.12
CA GLU A 234 -19.11 4.13 6.51
C GLU A 234 -19.77 3.04 5.66
N MET A 235 -21.09 3.09 5.50
CA MET A 235 -21.84 2.15 4.65
C MET A 235 -21.31 2.14 3.21
N ILE A 236 -21.12 3.31 2.60
CA ILE A 236 -20.61 3.41 1.22
C ILE A 236 -19.18 2.84 1.13
N LEU A 237 -18.32 3.07 2.13
CA LEU A 237 -16.97 2.50 2.17
C LEU A 237 -17.02 0.98 2.22
N MET A 238 -17.85 0.40 3.09
CA MET A 238 -18.01 -1.05 3.23
C MET A 238 -18.55 -1.67 1.93
N GLU A 239 -19.56 -1.04 1.30
CA GLU A 239 -20.09 -1.47 0.01
C GLU A 239 -19.04 -1.42 -1.10
N VAL A 240 -18.28 -0.33 -1.20
CA VAL A 240 -17.23 -0.19 -2.23
C VAL A 240 -16.11 -1.21 -2.02
N ALA A 241 -15.73 -1.47 -0.77
CA ALA A 241 -14.73 -2.48 -0.43
C ALA A 241 -15.22 -3.89 -0.82
N SER A 242 -16.47 -4.22 -0.47
CA SER A 242 -17.15 -5.46 -0.87
C SER A 242 -17.25 -5.61 -2.39
N ASP A 243 -17.68 -4.57 -3.11
CA ASP A 243 -17.74 -4.52 -4.58
C ASP A 243 -16.36 -4.77 -5.24
N CYS A 244 -15.28 -4.49 -4.52
CA CYS A 244 -13.91 -4.71 -4.99
C CYS A 244 -13.31 -6.03 -4.49
N GLY A 245 -13.99 -6.79 -3.62
CA GLY A 245 -13.42 -7.99 -2.98
C GLY A 245 -12.28 -7.65 -2.01
N ILE A 246 -12.38 -6.53 -1.30
CA ILE A 246 -11.34 -6.05 -0.38
C ILE A 246 -11.95 -5.88 1.01
N ASP A 247 -11.26 -6.34 2.04
CA ASP A 247 -11.68 -6.13 3.42
C ASP A 247 -11.54 -4.66 3.83
N CYS A 248 -12.50 -4.18 4.61
CA CYS A 248 -12.52 -2.84 5.17
C CYS A 248 -12.56 -2.92 6.70
N HIS A 249 -11.66 -2.17 7.34
CA HIS A 249 -11.53 -2.09 8.78
C HIS A 249 -11.90 -0.70 9.26
N THR A 250 -12.75 -0.59 10.27
CA THR A 250 -12.89 0.65 11.04
C THR A 250 -11.72 0.70 12.02
N LEU A 251 -10.71 1.52 11.72
CA LEU A 251 -9.43 1.53 12.44
C LEU A 251 -9.45 2.45 13.66
N GLY A 252 -10.15 3.58 13.61
CA GLY A 252 -10.11 4.51 14.74
C GLY A 252 -10.54 5.90 14.38
N GLU A 253 -9.89 6.91 14.97
CA GLU A 253 -10.34 8.29 14.90
C GLU A 253 -9.22 9.32 15.01
N CYS A 254 -9.55 10.55 14.62
CA CYS A 254 -8.70 11.72 14.72
C CYS A 254 -9.01 12.47 16.02
N LEU A 255 -8.02 12.62 16.89
CA LEU A 255 -8.12 13.35 18.16
C LEU A 255 -7.38 14.70 18.05
N PRO A 256 -7.69 15.69 18.91
CA PRO A 256 -6.93 16.93 18.91
C PRO A 256 -5.51 16.72 19.45
N HIS A 257 -4.52 17.30 18.78
CA HIS A 257 -3.14 17.39 19.25
C HIS A 257 -2.87 18.79 19.85
N ALA A 258 -2.13 18.84 20.96
CA ALA A 258 -1.85 20.10 21.65
C ALA A 258 -1.00 21.08 20.82
N ASN A 259 -0.14 20.56 19.94
CA ASN A 259 0.62 21.37 18.99
C ASN A 259 -0.15 21.47 17.66
N PRO A 260 -0.66 22.65 17.26
CA PRO A 260 -1.46 22.82 16.05
C PRO A 260 -0.66 22.69 14.75
N GLN A 261 0.68 22.66 14.82
CA GLN A 261 1.56 22.54 13.65
C GLN A 261 2.04 21.10 13.42
N GLU A 262 1.70 20.18 14.31
CA GLU A 262 2.24 18.83 14.30
C GLU A 262 1.11 17.81 14.29
N ASN A 263 1.24 16.83 13.41
CA ASN A 263 0.43 15.62 13.45
C ASN A 263 1.21 14.51 14.14
N ARG A 264 0.47 13.67 14.86
CA ARG A 264 0.98 12.48 15.56
C ARG A 264 0.22 11.25 15.11
N VAL A 265 0.90 10.11 15.05
CA VAL A 265 0.23 8.81 14.83
C VAL A 265 0.41 7.95 16.06
N VAL A 266 -0.69 7.39 16.54
CA VAL A 266 -0.70 6.40 17.62
C VAL A 266 -1.28 5.12 17.05
N LEU A 267 -0.47 4.06 17.05
CA LEU A 267 -0.90 2.73 16.64
C LEU A 267 -1.05 1.87 17.89
N ASN A 268 -2.26 1.42 18.18
CA ASN A 268 -2.52 0.35 19.12
C ASN A 268 -2.59 -0.97 18.36
N THR A 269 -1.80 -1.95 18.80
CA THR A 269 -1.56 -3.20 18.08
C THR A 269 -1.42 -4.34 19.10
N LEU A 270 -1.53 -5.59 18.64
CA LEU A 270 -1.27 -6.75 19.49
C LEU A 270 0.19 -6.81 19.99
N ASP A 271 1.11 -6.19 19.26
CA ASP A 271 2.55 -6.14 19.56
C ASP A 271 2.94 -4.91 20.41
N GLY A 272 1.97 -4.09 20.79
CA GLY A 272 2.15 -2.93 21.66
C GLY A 272 1.59 -1.63 21.10
N ASN A 273 1.83 -0.55 21.87
CA ASN A 273 1.41 0.81 21.55
C ASN A 273 2.60 1.62 21.04
N PHE A 274 2.48 2.17 19.83
CA PHE A 274 3.56 2.91 19.17
C PHE A 274 3.13 4.35 18.86
N VAL A 275 4.02 5.30 19.12
CA VAL A 275 3.81 6.73 18.87
C VAL A 275 4.88 7.26 17.90
N TYR A 276 4.45 8.02 16.89
CA TYR A 276 5.25 8.58 15.79
C TYR A 276 4.95 10.05 15.51
#